data_AF-A0A537SVC5-F1
#
_entry.id   AF-A0A537SVC5-F1
#
_cell.length_a   1.000
_cell.length_b   1.000
_cell.length_c   1.000
_cell.angle_alpha   90.00
_cell.angle_beta   90.00
_cell.angle_gamma   90.00
#
_symmetry.space_group_name_H-M   'P 1'
#
loop_
_entity.id
_entity.type
_entity.pdbx_description
1 polymer ?
#
loop_
_entity_poly.entity_id
_entity_poly.type
_entity_poly.pdbx_seq_one_letter_code
_entity_poly.pdbx_strand_id
1 'polypeptide(L)'
;MAIGEFGGAPVAAGNTGPMYAAPAYWLYEMSQAALNPSRAFADAARPFYRNPANPLSYTAFGKTMAAGLELFERSTRRYGKPEWNIASTVVG
;
A
#
# COMPACT_ATOMS: atom_id res chain seq x y z
N MET A 1 -5.60 1.70 11.27
CA MET A 1 -6.05 1.01 10.04
C MET A 1 -5.39 -0.36 10.04
N ALA A 2 -6.16 -1.42 10.28
CA ALA A 2 -5.60 -2.75 10.42
C ALA A 2 -5.08 -3.23 9.06
N ILE A 3 -3.82 -3.67 9.06
CA ILE A 3 -3.25 -4.47 7.97
C ILE A 3 -4.13 -5.72 7.86
N GLY A 4 -4.92 -5.86 6.79
CA GLY A 4 -5.67 -7.09 6.53
C GLY A 4 -7.20 -6.98 6.45
N GLU A 5 -7.80 -5.80 6.23
CA GLU A 5 -9.23 -5.72 5.87
C GLU A 5 -9.49 -6.15 4.40
N PHE A 6 -9.04 -7.35 4.09
CA PHE A 6 -9.65 -8.31 3.18
C PHE A 6 -10.55 -9.22 4.04
N GLY A 7 -11.39 -8.59 4.88
CA GLY A 7 -11.87 -9.02 6.21
C GLY A 7 -12.49 -10.41 6.36
N GLY A 8 -11.68 -11.45 6.18
CA GLY A 8 -11.96 -12.83 6.53
C GLY A 8 -10.75 -13.69 6.17
N ALA A 9 -10.49 -14.75 6.94
CA ALA A 9 -9.63 -15.82 6.44
C ALA A 9 -10.15 -16.21 5.05
N PRO A 10 -9.26 -16.47 4.06
CA PRO A 10 -9.74 -16.97 2.77
C PRO A 10 -10.67 -18.13 3.07
N VAL A 11 -11.90 -18.10 2.53
CA VAL A 11 -12.75 -19.29 2.52
C VAL A 11 -11.86 -20.41 2.02
N ALA A 12 -11.58 -21.39 2.89
CA ALA A 12 -10.66 -22.46 2.58
C ALA A 12 -11.07 -22.97 1.22
N ALA A 13 -10.21 -22.77 0.21
CA ALA A 13 -10.50 -23.22 -1.13
C ALA A 13 -10.66 -24.74 -0.97
N GLY A 14 -11.91 -25.21 -0.99
CA GLY A 14 -12.18 -26.64 -1.11
C GLY A 14 -11.33 -27.15 -2.26
N ASN A 15 -10.82 -28.37 -2.14
CA ASN A 15 -9.72 -29.04 -2.86
C ASN A 15 -9.67 -28.93 -4.41
N THR A 16 -9.85 -27.73 -4.97
CA THR A 16 -10.20 -27.41 -6.37
C THR A 16 -9.39 -26.22 -6.92
N GLY A 17 -8.66 -25.49 -6.07
CA GLY A 17 -7.69 -24.48 -6.50
C GLY A 17 -6.33 -25.10 -6.82
N PRO A 18 -5.49 -24.48 -7.68
CA PRO A 18 -4.15 -24.98 -7.95
C PRO A 18 -3.35 -25.08 -6.64
N MET A 19 -2.64 -26.21 -6.42
CA MET A 19 -1.90 -26.52 -5.18
C MET A 19 -0.99 -25.39 -4.68
N TYR A 20 -0.50 -24.53 -5.58
CA TYR A 20 0.39 -23.42 -5.27
C TYR A 20 -0.31 -22.10 -4.89
N ALA A 21 -1.64 -22.01 -5.02
CA ALA A 21 -2.38 -20.77 -4.74
C ALA A 21 -2.23 -20.32 -3.29
N ALA A 22 -2.29 -21.26 -2.33
CA ALA A 22 -2.18 -20.92 -0.92
C ALA A 22 -0.77 -20.45 -0.51
N PRO A 23 0.33 -21.18 -0.82
CA PRO A 23 1.68 -20.69 -0.53
C PRO A 23 2.04 -19.38 -1.25
N ALA A 24 1.63 -19.21 -2.52
CA ALA A 24 1.90 -17.99 -3.28
C ALA A 24 1.16 -16.77 -2.68
N TYR A 25 -0.09 -16.96 -2.24
CA TYR A 25 -0.85 -15.92 -1.55
C TYR A 25 -0.20 -15.51 -0.22
N TRP A 26 0.28 -16.47 0.57
CA TRP A 26 0.99 -16.18 1.82
C TRP A 26 2.28 -15.42 1.58
N LEU A 27 3.07 -15.80 0.57
CA LEU A 27 4.27 -15.07 0.19
C LEU A 27 3.95 -13.62 -0.21
N TYR A 28 2.86 -13.43 -0.96
CA TYR A 28 2.37 -12.10 -1.32
C TYR A 28 2.00 -11.27 -0.08
N GLU A 29 1.14 -11.80 0.81
CA GLU A 29 0.74 -11.10 2.05
C GLU A 29 1.94 -10.80 2.96
N MET A 30 2.91 -11.72 3.07
CA MET A 30 4.16 -11.49 3.81
C MET A 30 5.00 -10.37 3.18
N SER A 31 5.15 -10.35 1.86
CA SER A 31 5.89 -9.29 1.15
C SER A 31 5.27 -7.91 1.39
N GLN A 32 3.93 -7.84 1.43
CA GLN A 32 3.20 -6.62 1.70
C GLN A 32 3.33 -6.17 3.16
N ALA A 33 3.26 -7.11 4.10
CA ALA A 33 3.47 -6.82 5.52
C ALA A 33 4.90 -6.34 5.79
N ALA A 34 5.90 -6.88 5.08
CA ALA A 34 7.30 -6.48 5.20
C ALA A 34 7.55 -5.02 4.80
N LEU A 35 6.69 -4.41 3.97
CA LEU A 35 6.80 -2.99 3.56
C LEU A 35 6.28 -2.01 4.62
N ASN A 36 5.57 -2.46 5.66
CA ASN A 36 5.03 -1.62 6.73
C ASN A 36 6.06 -0.66 7.37
N PRO A 37 7.23 -1.13 7.87
CA PRO A 37 8.20 -0.24 8.51
C PRO A 37 8.75 0.81 7.53
N SER A 38 9.03 0.43 6.29
CA SER A 38 9.52 1.36 5.26
C SER A 38 8.50 2.45 4.94
N ARG A 39 7.21 2.11 4.92
CA ARG A 39 6.13 3.10 4.75
C ARG A 39 6.03 4.04 5.94
N ALA A 40 6.09 3.51 7.16
CA ALA A 40 6.09 4.34 8.37
C ALA A 40 7.27 5.31 8.38
N PHE A 41 8.46 4.86 7.95
CA PHE A 41 9.61 5.73 7.76
C PHE A 41 9.35 6.79 6.69
N ALA A 42 8.79 6.42 5.53
CA ALA A 42 8.51 7.37 4.45
C ALA A 42 7.52 8.47 4.88
N ASP A 43 6.46 8.10 5.59
CA ASP A 43 5.47 9.03 6.13
C ASP A 43 6.08 9.98 7.18
N ALA A 44 6.97 9.46 8.04
CA ALA A 44 7.66 10.26 9.06
C ALA A 44 8.79 11.15 8.49
N ALA A 45 9.50 10.68 7.45
CA ALA A 45 10.62 11.40 6.85
C ALA A 45 10.15 12.49 5.87
N ARG A 46 8.99 12.33 5.24
CA ARG A 46 8.47 13.29 4.26
C ARG A 46 8.30 14.71 4.84
N PRO A 47 7.76 14.93 6.05
CA PRO A 47 7.69 16.25 6.68
C PRO A 47 9.05 16.94 6.81
N PHE A 48 10.13 16.19 7.07
CA PHE A 48 11.47 16.75 7.19
C PHE A 48 11.92 17.45 5.89
N TYR A 49 11.68 16.83 4.74
CA TYR A 49 12.03 17.40 3.42
C TYR A 49 11.06 18.49 2.94
N ARG A 50 9.89 18.62 3.58
CA ARG A 50 8.91 19.67 3.28
C ARG A 50 8.94 20.84 4.26
N ASN A 51 9.65 20.71 5.38
CA ASN A 51 9.68 21.73 6.42
C ASN A 51 10.44 22.97 5.92
N PRO A 52 9.83 24.17 5.90
CA PRO A 52 10.50 25.41 5.48
C PRO A 52 11.69 25.81 6.37
N ALA A 53 11.76 25.30 7.60
CA ALA A 53 12.92 25.48 8.48
C ALA A 53 14.13 24.61 8.08
N ASN A 54 13.94 23.63 7.19
CA ASN A 54 15.03 22.81 6.65
C ASN A 54 15.53 23.43 5.32
N PRO A 55 16.80 23.89 5.23
CA PRO A 55 17.34 24.46 4.00
C PRO A 55 17.27 23.52 2.79
N LEU A 56 17.31 22.20 3.03
CA LEU A 56 17.22 21.19 1.97
C LEU A 56 15.87 21.26 1.23
N SER A 57 14.80 21.72 1.88
CA SER A 57 13.45 21.81 1.29
C SER A 57 13.37 22.73 0.07
N TYR A 58 14.29 23.71 -0.03
CA TYR A 58 14.34 24.65 -1.15
C TYR A 58 15.13 24.10 -2.34
N THR A 59 15.96 23.08 -2.13
CA THR A 59 16.81 22.48 -3.16
C THR A 59 16.02 21.52 -4.06
N ALA A 60 16.49 21.30 -5.29
CA ALA A 60 15.92 20.29 -6.19
C ALA A 60 15.97 18.88 -5.56
N PHE A 61 17.08 18.55 -4.88
CA PHE A 61 17.24 17.28 -4.17
C PHE A 61 16.17 17.07 -3.10
N GLY A 62 15.96 18.03 -2.20
CA GLY A 62 14.95 17.90 -1.14
C GLY A 62 13.53 17.77 -1.69
N LYS A 63 13.20 18.48 -2.78
CA LYS A 63 11.92 18.34 -3.48
C LYS A 63 11.75 16.94 -4.08
N THR A 64 12.78 16.41 -4.74
CA THR A 64 12.77 15.04 -5.30
C THR A 64 12.63 14.00 -4.20
N MET A 65 13.34 14.16 -3.07
CA MET A 65 13.21 13.26 -1.92
C MET A 65 11.80 13.28 -1.34
N ALA A 66 11.21 14.46 -1.11
CA ALA A 66 9.84 14.57 -0.62
C ALA A 66 8.82 13.90 -1.54
N ALA A 67 8.95 14.10 -2.86
CA ALA A 67 8.09 13.47 -3.86
C ALA A 67 8.30 11.95 -3.93
N GLY A 68 9.54 11.48 -3.83
CA GLY A 68 9.87 10.06 -3.82
C GLY A 68 9.29 9.34 -2.61
N LEU A 69 9.39 9.93 -1.41
CA LEU A 69 8.79 9.38 -0.19
C LEU A 69 7.26 9.31 -0.30
N GLU A 70 6.61 10.33 -0.88
CA GLU A 70 5.17 10.32 -1.13
C GLU A 70 4.76 9.24 -2.13
N LEU A 71 5.49 9.11 -3.23
CA LEU A 71 5.24 8.09 -4.24
C LEU A 71 5.42 6.68 -3.65
N PHE A 72 6.48 6.46 -2.87
CA PHE A 72 6.74 5.19 -2.20
C PHE A 72 5.58 4.81 -1.27
N GLU A 73 5.16 5.74 -0.42
CA GLU A 73 4.03 5.56 0.50
C GLU A 73 2.75 5.17 -0.26
N ARG A 74 2.39 5.95 -1.29
CA ARG A 74 1.14 5.74 -2.05
C ARG A 74 1.14 4.47 -2.89
N SER A 75 2.27 4.12 -3.51
CA SER A 75 2.39 2.94 -4.37
C SER A 75 2.40 1.63 -3.60
N THR A 76 2.84 1.66 -2.33
CA THR A 76 2.87 0.49 -1.46
C THR A 76 1.67 0.44 -0.49
N ARG A 77 0.86 1.49 -0.41
CA ARG A 77 -0.39 1.52 0.35
C ARG A 77 -1.43 0.58 -0.27
N ARG A 78 -2.11 -0.22 0.58
CA ARG A 78 -3.34 -0.91 0.19
C ARG A 78 -4.51 0.05 0.35
N TYR A 79 -5.29 0.19 -0.70
CA TYR A 79 -6.58 0.85 -0.67
C TYR A 79 -7.67 -0.21 -0.63
N GLY A 80 -8.66 -0.01 0.24
CA GLY A 80 -9.83 -0.86 0.26
C GLY A 80 -10.62 -0.74 -1.04
N LYS A 81 -11.44 -1.74 -1.34
CA LYS A 81 -12.43 -1.61 -2.41
C LYS A 81 -13.37 -0.45 -2.04
N PRO A 82 -13.52 0.57 -2.89
CA PRO A 82 -14.47 1.64 -2.60
C PRO A 82 -15.89 1.09 -2.71
N GLU A 83 -16.85 1.74 -2.06
CA GLU A 83 -18.25 1.29 -2.03
C GLU A 83 -18.87 1.25 -3.43
N TRP A 84 -18.32 2.04 -4.36
CA TRP A 84 -18.77 2.31 -5.73
C TRP A 84 -20.19 2.88 -5.84
N ASN A 85 -21.12 2.49 -4.96
CA ASN A 85 -22.53 2.91 -4.95
C ASN A 85 -23.22 2.74 -6.31
N ILE A 86 -22.80 1.70 -7.06
CA ILE A 86 -23.39 1.31 -8.35
C ILE A 86 -24.13 0.00 -8.16
N ALA A 87 -25.46 0.02 -8.31
CA ALA A 87 -26.29 -1.18 -8.14
C ALA A 87 -26.40 -2.04 -9.42
N SER A 88 -26.35 -1.42 -10.60
CA SER A 88 -26.41 -2.14 -11.88
C SER A 88 -25.76 -1.30 -13.00
N THR A 89 -25.30 -1.99 -14.04
CA THR A 89 -24.82 -1.39 -15.29
C THR A 89 -25.16 -2.32 -16.45
N VAL A 90 -25.32 -1.78 -17.65
CA VAL A 90 -25.46 -2.58 -18.87
C VAL A 90 -24.06 -2.98 -19.34
N VAL A 91 -23.86 -4.28 -19.55
CA VAL A 91 -22.66 -4.79 -20.23
C VAL A 91 -23.07 -5.08 -21.67
N GLY A 92 -22.48 -4.33 -22.61
CA GLY A 92 -22.65 -4.54 -24.05
C GLY A 92 -21.77 -5.65 -24.58
#